data_AF-A0A9D1JKP6-F1
#
_entry.id   AF-A0A9D1JKP6-F1
#
_cell.length_a   1.000
_cell.length_b   1.000
_cell.length_c   1.000
_cell.angle_alpha   90.00
_cell.angle_beta   90.00
_cell.angle_gamma   90.00
#
_symmetry.space_group_name_H-M   'P 1'
#
loop_
_entity.id
_entity.type
_entity.pdbx_description
1 polymer ?
#
loop_
_entity_poly.entity_id
_entity_poly.type
_entity_poly.pdbx_seq_one_letter_code
_entity_poly.pdbx_strand_id
1 'polypeptide(L)' 'MERACELFRENPDLFVKDVAGMVGIPDQFYFSRLFRSRVGKTPSQYCREVQGERGGG' A
#
# COMPACT_ATOMS: atom_id res chain seq x y z
N MET A 1 -3.44 -6.15 7.28
CA MET A 1 -2.33 -5.67 6.42
C MET A 1 -2.21 -6.49 5.16
N GLU A 2 -2.45 -7.80 5.22
CA GLU A 2 -2.58 -8.64 4.02
C GLU A 2 -3.54 -8.04 2.98
N ARG A 3 -4.73 -7.60 3.41
CA ARG A 3 -5.70 -6.91 2.52
C ARG A 3 -5.16 -5.62 1.89
N ALA A 4 -4.34 -4.84 2.60
CA ALA A 4 -3.74 -3.63 2.02
C ALA A 4 -2.72 -3.98 0.94
N CYS A 5 -1.88 -5.00 1.17
CA CYS A 5 -0.94 -5.49 0.17
C CYS A 5 -1.64 -6.06 -1.06
N GLU A 6 -2.75 -6.79 -0.86
CA GLU A 6 -3.60 -7.31 -1.93
C GLU A 6 -4.18 -6.17 -2.77
N LEU A 7 -4.75 -5.14 -2.15
CA LEU A 7 -5.28 -3.96 -2.84
C LEU A 7 -4.21 -3.25 -3.67
N PHE A 8 -3.00 -3.07 -3.14
CA PHE A 8 -1.89 -2.49 -3.89
C PHE A 8 -1.45 -3.37 -5.07
N ARG A 9 -1.52 -4.70 -4.95
CA ARG A 9 -1.20 -5.65 -6.03
C ARG A 9 -2.24 -5.67 -7.14
N GLU A 10 -3.52 -5.73 -6.76
CA GLU A 10 -4.63 -5.74 -7.70
C GLU A 10 -4.74 -4.39 -8.43
N ASN A 11 -4.56 -3.30 -7.68
CA ASN A 11 -4.74 -1.94 -8.15
C ASN A 11 -3.50 -1.08 -7.76
N PRO A 12 -2.41 -1.20 -8.51
CA PRO A 12 -1.18 -0.45 -8.26
C PRO A 12 -1.35 1.08 -8.36
N ASP A 13 -2.40 1.56 -9.02
CA ASP A 13 -2.70 2.99 -9.14
C ASP A 13 -3.50 3.56 -7.97
N LEU A 14 -3.89 2.73 -6.99
CA LEU A 14 -4.59 3.22 -5.80
C LEU A 14 -3.68 4.09 -4.94
N PHE A 15 -4.23 5.21 -4.49
CA PHE A 15 -3.53 6.04 -3.53
C PHE A 15 -3.49 5.37 -2.16
N VAL A 16 -2.40 5.60 -1.43
CA VAL A 16 -2.21 5.12 -0.06
C VAL A 16 -3.39 5.51 0.84
N LYS A 17 -3.94 6.73 0.69
CA LYS A 17 -5.11 7.21 1.43
C LYS A 17 -6.37 6.37 1.20
N ASP A 18 -6.57 5.89 -0.03
CA ASP A 18 -7.77 5.14 -0.41
C ASP A 18 -7.66 3.74 0.15
N VAL A 19 -6.50 3.09 0.00
CA VAL A 19 -6.22 1.79 0.63
C VAL A 19 -6.35 1.85 2.15
N ALA A 20 -5.84 2.93 2.77
CA ALA A 20 -5.95 3.14 4.21
C ALA A 20 -7.42 3.19 4.65
N GLY A 21 -8.27 3.95 3.94
CA GLY A 21 -9.72 3.97 4.16
C GLY A 21 -10.39 2.61 3.94
N MET A 22 -10.03 1.88 2.89
CA MET A 22 -10.58 0.56 2.56
C MET A 22 -10.27 -0.51 3.61
N VAL A 23 -9.14 -0.40 4.32
CA VAL A 23 -8.79 -1.33 5.41
C VAL A 23 -9.25 -0.87 6.79
N GLY A 24 -10.08 0.17 6.86
CA GLY A 24 -10.63 0.70 8.12
C GLY A 24 -9.65 1.58 8.91
N ILE A 25 -8.62 2.11 8.25
CA ILE A 25 -7.61 2.98 8.86
C ILE A 25 -7.54 4.30 8.07
N PRO A 26 -8.52 5.20 8.22
CA PRO A 26 -8.55 6.45 7.46
C PRO A 26 -7.37 7.38 7.76
N ASP A 27 -6.70 7.20 8.91
CA ASP A 27 -5.49 7.95 9.23
C ASP A 27 -4.28 7.40 8.46
N GLN A 28 -3.86 8.14 7.44
CA GLN A 28 -2.73 7.81 6.59
C GLN A 28 -1.38 7.73 7.33
N PHE A 29 -1.17 8.50 8.40
CA PHE A 29 0.08 8.51 9.17
C PHE A 29 0.17 7.26 10.04
N TYR A 30 -0.92 6.92 10.73
CA TYR A 30 -1.06 5.71 11.51
C TYR A 30 -0.99 4.47 10.62
N PHE A 31 -1.71 4.47 9.49
CA PHE A 31 -1.61 3.42 8.48
C PHE A 31 -0.18 3.22 8.02
N SER A 32 0.54 4.29 7.67
CA SER A 32 1.92 4.20 7.20
C SER A 32 2.86 3.59 8.24
N ARG A 33 2.71 3.96 9.52
CA ARG A 33 3.49 3.38 10.63
C ARG A 33 3.16 1.90 10.83
N LEU A 34 1.88 1.56 10.87
CA LEU A 34 1.44 0.18 11.09
C LEU A 34 1.81 -0.72 9.91
N PHE A 35 1.64 -0.23 8.68
CA PHE A 35 1.99 -0.95 7.46
C PHE A 35 3.48 -1.23 7.43
N ARG A 36 4.33 -0.22 7.67
CA ARG A 36 5.79 -0.43 7.78
C ARG A 36 6.16 -1.41 8.89
N SER A 37 5.51 -1.34 10.05
CA SER A 37 5.78 -2.27 11.15
C SER A 37 5.41 -3.72 10.80
N ARG A 38 4.41 -3.96 9.95
CA ARG A 38 3.95 -5.32 9.59
C ARG A 38 4.59 -5.86 8.30
N VAL A 39 4.84 -4.98 7.33
CA VAL A 39 5.32 -5.33 5.98
C VAL A 39 6.82 -5.05 5.82
N GLY A 40 7.42 -4.23 6.69
CA GLY A 40 8.82 -3.83 6.64
C GLY A 40 9.11 -2.64 5.71
N LYS A 41 8.16 -2.27 4.84
CA LYS A 41 8.27 -1.17 3.86
C LYS A 41 7.14 -0.17 4.05
N THR A 42 7.34 1.09 3.63
CA THR A 42 6.22 2.04 3.61
C THR A 42 5.22 1.69 2.51
N PRO A 43 3.94 2.03 2.65
CA PRO A 43 2.94 1.74 1.63
C PRO A 43 3.28 2.39 0.28
N SER A 44 3.85 3.59 0.27
CA SER A 44 4.34 4.24 -0.97
C SER A 44 5.49 3.48 -1.64
N GLN A 45 6.42 2.91 -0.85
CA GLN A 45 7.50 2.07 -1.41
C GLN A 45 6.94 0.80 -2.01
N TYR A 46 6.02 0.13 -1.29
CA TYR A 46 5.38 -1.09 -1.77
C TYR A 46 4.61 -0.85 -3.07
N CYS A 47 3.80 0.22 -3.12
CA CYS A 47 3.06 0.61 -4.31
C CYS A 47 3.98 0.85 -5.51
N ARG A 48 5.08 1.59 -5.31
CA ARG A 48 6.07 1.84 -6.37
C ARG A 48 6.77 0.57 -6.86
N GLU A 49 7.06 -0.38 -5.98
CA GLU A 49 7.63 -1.68 -6.36
C GLU A 49 6.63 -2.47 -7.23
N VAL A 50 5.37 -2.54 -6.81
CA VAL A 50 4.32 -3.24 -7.57
C VAL A 50 4.06 -2.58 -8.92
N GLN A 51 4.09 -1.23 -9.00
CA GLN A 51 4.01 -0.48 -10.26
C GLN A 51 5.22 -0.74 -11.17
N GLY A 52 6.42 -0.79 -10.59
CA GLY A 52 7.67 -1.00 -11.33
C GLY A 52 7.78 -2.39 -11.96
N GLU A 53 7.27 -3.43 -11.31
CA GLU A 53 7.30 -4.81 -11.83
C GLU A 53 6.41 -5.01 -13.06
N ARG A 54 5.35 -4.21 -13.22
CA ARG A 54 4.49 -4.23 -14.42
C ARG A 54 4.99 -3.33 -15.56
N GLY A 55 5.98 -2.49 -15.30
CA GLY A 55 6.48 -1.46 -16.22
C GLY A 55 7.78 -1.78 -16.94
N GLY A 56 8.27 -3.02 -16.87
CA GLY A 56 9.44 -3.47 -17.64
C GLY A 56 9.05 -3.89 -19.05
N GLY A 57 8.90 -2.90 -19.94
CA GLY A 57 8.97 -3.07 -21.40
C GLY A 57 10.40 -3.01 -21.90
#